data_AF-A0A383S720-F1
#
_entry.id   AF-A0A383S720-F1
#
_cell.length_a   1.000
_cell.length_b   1.000
_cell.length_c   1.000
_cell.angle_alpha   90.00
_cell.angle_beta   90.00
_cell.angle_gamma   90.00
#
_symmetry.space_group_name_H-M   'P 1'
#
loop_
_entity.id
_entity.type
_entity.pdbx_description
1 polymer ?
#
loop_
_entity_poly.entity_id
_entity_poly.type
_entity_poly.pdbx_seq_one_letter_code
_entity_poly.pdbx_strand_id
1 'polypeptide(L)'
;MACTLTGHLAWVSDPVPGRTHDARALTESGLLHHSNMLTSNDPTRYPLIRHIADKRYAGTGLITPVKKPAGLPQPETHENYNRAINKIRWQIEQAIANLKTWHTLKIGYRRPADTLPNTITAILGIIFTYTP
;
A
#
# COMPACT_ATOMS: atom_id res chain seq x y z
N MET A 1 -3.71 0.69 -2.81
CA MET A 1 -4.34 0.88 -1.48
C MET A 1 -3.28 1.18 -0.43
N ALA A 2 -3.67 1.83 0.65
CA ALA A 2 -2.86 2.12 1.82
C ALA A 2 -3.66 1.85 3.10
N CYS A 3 -2.94 1.50 4.15
CA CYS A 3 -3.48 1.21 5.47
C CYS A 3 -2.67 1.96 6.54
N THR A 4 -3.26 2.12 7.72
CA THR A 4 -2.52 2.53 8.92
C THR A 4 -1.50 1.44 9.31
N LEU A 5 -0.57 1.77 10.21
CA LEU A 5 0.41 0.80 10.73
C LEU A 5 -0.24 -0.35 11.51
N THR A 6 -1.50 -0.20 11.95
CA THR A 6 -2.28 -1.23 12.63
C THR A 6 -3.16 -2.06 11.70
N GLY A 7 -3.13 -1.79 10.38
CA GLY A 7 -3.88 -2.54 9.38
C GLY A 7 -5.29 -2.02 9.10
N HIS A 8 -5.66 -0.83 9.57
CA HIS A 8 -6.95 -0.23 9.18
C HIS A 8 -6.84 0.33 7.78
N LEU A 9 -7.82 0.04 6.92
CA LEU A 9 -7.88 0.58 5.57
C LEU A 9 -7.94 2.11 5.65
N ALA A 10 -7.05 2.81 4.95
CA ALA A 10 -6.98 4.27 4.98
C ALA A 10 -7.28 4.88 3.61
N TRP A 11 -6.97 4.17 2.53
CA TRP A 11 -7.17 4.66 1.17
C TRP A 11 -7.09 3.54 0.13
N VAL A 12 -7.84 3.67 -0.96
CA VAL A 12 -7.76 2.80 -2.14
C VAL A 12 -7.84 3.67 -3.40
N SER A 13 -6.97 3.43 -4.38
CA SER A 13 -7.01 4.14 -5.65
C SER A 13 -8.16 3.67 -6.51
N ASP A 14 -8.48 4.47 -7.53
CA ASP A 14 -9.20 3.97 -8.68
C ASP A 14 -8.42 2.81 -9.36
N PRO A 15 -9.14 1.90 -10.05
CA PRO A 15 -8.51 0.82 -10.80
C PRO A 15 -7.76 1.39 -12.01
N VAL A 16 -6.59 0.83 -12.28
CA VAL A 16 -5.78 1.12 -13.47
C VAL A 16 -5.89 -0.02 -14.48
N PRO A 17 -5.53 0.18 -15.76
CA PRO A 17 -5.50 -0.91 -16.74
C PRO A 17 -4.66 -2.10 -16.25
N GLY A 18 -5.14 -3.32 -16.44
CA GLY A 18 -4.54 -4.52 -15.82
C GLY A 18 -3.09 -4.85 -16.21
N ARG A 19 -2.57 -4.24 -17.29
CA ARG A 19 -1.15 -4.37 -17.71
C ARG A 19 -0.22 -3.39 -17.00
N THR A 20 -0.75 -2.49 -16.17
CA THR A 20 0.03 -1.44 -15.51
C THR A 20 0.92 -2.06 -14.43
N HIS A 21 2.23 -1.77 -14.48
CA HIS A 21 3.16 -2.20 -13.43
C HIS A 21 2.81 -1.53 -12.10
N ASP A 22 2.90 -2.28 -10.99
CA ASP A 22 2.54 -1.81 -9.63
C ASP A 22 3.17 -0.46 -9.25
N ALA A 23 4.46 -0.26 -9.55
CA ALA A 23 5.16 1.00 -9.27
C ALA A 23 4.62 2.19 -10.10
N ARG A 24 4.17 1.91 -11.33
CA ARG A 24 3.52 2.90 -12.19
C ARG A 24 2.13 3.23 -11.67
N ALA A 25 1.35 2.21 -11.29
CA ALA A 25 0.04 2.40 -10.68
C ALA A 25 0.12 3.23 -9.39
N LEU A 26 1.14 2.98 -8.56
CA LEU A 26 1.40 3.79 -7.36
C LEU A 26 1.66 5.26 -7.70
N THR A 27 2.46 5.52 -8.74
CA THR A 27 2.78 6.89 -9.18
C THR A 27 1.54 7.59 -9.73
N GLU A 28 0.81 6.95 -10.65
CA GLU A 28 -0.40 7.51 -11.27
C GLU A 28 -1.52 7.76 -10.25
N SER A 29 -1.55 6.99 -9.16
CA SER A 29 -2.56 7.17 -8.11
C SER A 29 -2.39 8.45 -7.27
N GLY A 30 -1.23 9.12 -7.35
CA GLY A 30 -0.96 10.35 -6.62
C GLY A 30 -0.87 10.23 -5.09
N LEU A 31 -0.91 9.01 -4.53
CA LEU A 31 -0.82 8.75 -3.09
C LEU A 31 0.41 9.44 -2.46
N LEU A 32 1.54 9.45 -3.19
CA LEU A 32 2.81 10.00 -2.71
C LEU A 32 3.01 11.50 -3.06
N HIS A 33 2.09 12.13 -3.80
CA HIS A 33 2.25 13.56 -4.16
C HIS A 33 2.12 14.48 -2.94
N HIS A 34 1.28 14.12 -1.97
CA HIS A 34 1.06 14.89 -0.75
C HIS A 34 2.22 14.77 0.24
N SER A 35 2.92 13.63 0.28
CA SER A 35 4.15 13.48 1.06
C SER A 35 5.31 14.29 0.48
N ASN A 36 5.29 14.51 -0.84
CA ASN A 36 6.30 15.31 -1.53
C ASN A 36 6.05 16.83 -1.43
N MET A 37 4.84 17.29 -1.14
CA MET A 37 4.58 18.73 -0.91
C MET A 37 5.14 19.27 0.41
N LEU A 38 5.57 18.39 1.32
CA LEU A 38 6.28 18.79 2.54
C LEU A 38 7.78 19.02 2.32
N THR A 39 8.28 18.94 1.08
CA THR A 39 9.58 19.52 0.69
C THR A 39 9.49 21.05 0.62
N SER A 40 9.09 21.66 1.73
CA SER A 40 9.56 23.00 2.08
C SER A 40 11.08 22.94 2.10
N ASN A 41 11.76 23.99 1.63
CA ASN A 41 13.22 24.14 1.60
C ASN A 41 13.86 24.21 3.01
N ASP A 42 13.24 23.58 4.00
CA ASP A 42 13.70 23.49 5.38
C ASP A 42 14.39 22.13 5.58
N PRO A 43 15.73 22.07 5.67
CA PRO A 43 16.48 20.83 5.85
C PRO A 43 16.24 20.15 7.21
N THR A 44 15.54 20.79 8.15
CA THR A 44 15.13 20.17 9.43
C THR A 44 13.81 19.41 9.32
N ARG A 45 13.05 19.63 8.23
CA ARG A 45 11.80 18.94 7.94
C ARG A 45 12.10 17.69 7.11
N TYR A 46 12.63 16.66 7.77
CA TYR A 46 12.66 15.29 7.22
C TYR A 46 11.29 14.97 6.61
N PRO A 47 11.19 14.19 5.50
CA PRO A 47 9.89 13.87 4.90
C PRO A 47 8.98 13.30 6.00
N LEU A 48 7.98 14.10 6.37
CA LEU A 48 7.18 13.91 7.59
C LEU A 48 6.35 12.63 7.53
N ILE A 49 6.20 12.04 6.35
CA ILE A 49 5.45 10.81 6.12
C ILE A 49 6.29 9.89 5.25
N ARG A 50 6.74 8.76 5.81
CA ARG A 50 7.39 7.67 5.07
C ARG A 50 6.43 6.49 5.01
N HIS A 51 6.07 6.06 3.81
CA HIS A 51 5.21 4.89 3.60
C HIS A 51 6.04 3.60 3.63
N ILE A 52 5.45 2.53 4.19
CA ILE A 52 5.99 1.18 4.14
C ILE A 52 5.39 0.45 2.94
N ALA A 53 6.24 -0.23 2.16
CA ALA A 53 5.81 -0.98 0.99
C ALA A 53 6.44 -2.37 0.95
N ASP A 54 5.89 -3.23 0.08
CA ASP A 54 6.48 -4.54 -0.18
C ASP A 54 7.88 -4.41 -0.79
N LYS A 55 8.70 -5.45 -0.64
CA LYS A 55 10.06 -5.58 -1.15
C LYS A 55 10.16 -5.31 -2.66
N ARG A 56 9.08 -5.51 -3.43
CA ARG A 56 9.03 -5.21 -4.88
C ARG A 56 9.13 -3.71 -5.20
N TYR A 57 8.87 -2.84 -4.22
CA TYR A 57 9.03 -1.40 -4.35
C TYR A 57 10.41 -0.91 -3.92
N ALA A 58 11.40 -1.81 -3.75
CA ALA A 58 12.76 -1.39 -3.47
C ALA A 58 13.27 -0.44 -4.57
N GLY A 59 13.87 0.68 -4.17
CA GLY A 59 14.36 1.72 -5.08
C GLY A 59 13.39 2.88 -5.36
N THR A 60 12.18 2.88 -4.78
CA THR A 60 11.21 3.99 -4.92
C THR A 60 11.28 5.04 -3.80
N GLY A 61 12.22 4.93 -2.87
CA GLY A 61 12.34 5.80 -1.70
C GLY A 61 11.42 5.43 -0.52
N LEU A 62 10.60 4.39 -0.68
CA LEU A 62 9.73 3.85 0.38
C LEU A 62 10.51 3.00 1.39
N ILE A 63 9.96 2.85 2.59
CA ILE A 63 10.49 1.92 3.58
C ILE A 63 10.11 0.50 3.12
N THR A 64 11.11 -0.28 2.70
CA THR A 64 10.92 -1.66 2.26
C THR A 64 11.79 -2.62 3.07
N PRO A 65 11.39 -3.90 3.21
CA PRO A 65 12.28 -4.92 3.75
C PRO A 65 13.57 -5.03 2.94
N VAL A 66 14.71 -5.15 3.63
CA VAL A 66 16.02 -5.35 3.01
C VAL A 66 16.06 -6.72 2.34
N LYS A 67 16.50 -6.75 1.07
CA LYS A 67 16.71 -7.99 0.31
C LYS A 67 17.92 -8.74 0.88
N LYS A 68 17.77 -10.03 1.11
CA LYS A 68 18.90 -10.88 1.49
C LYS A 68 19.90 -10.95 0.32
N PRO A 69 21.19 -10.66 0.53
CA PRO A 69 22.21 -10.83 -0.50
C PRO A 69 22.34 -12.31 -0.91
N ALA A 70 22.58 -12.55 -2.20
CA ALA A 70 22.72 -13.91 -2.71
C ALA A 70 23.98 -14.57 -2.14
N GLY A 71 23.86 -15.80 -1.65
CA GLY A 71 24.99 -16.59 -1.14
C GLY A 71 25.58 -16.13 0.19
N LEU A 72 25.05 -15.07 0.82
CA LEU A 72 25.58 -14.53 2.08
C LEU A 72 24.56 -14.65 3.23
N PRO A 73 25.03 -14.85 4.48
CA PRO A 73 24.19 -14.70 5.66
C PRO A 73 23.58 -13.30 5.74
N GLN A 74 22.38 -13.21 6.30
CA GLN A 74 21.78 -11.90 6.54
C GLN A 74 22.32 -11.35 7.86
N PRO A 75 22.82 -10.09 7.90
CA PRO A 75 23.20 -9.47 9.15
C PRO A 75 22.02 -9.43 10.12
N GLU A 76 22.26 -9.72 11.40
CA GLU A 76 21.22 -9.73 12.45
C GLU A 76 20.44 -8.40 12.49
N THR A 77 21.13 -7.28 12.27
CA THR A 77 20.52 -5.95 12.16
C THR A 77 19.45 -5.88 11.06
N HIS A 78 19.72 -6.47 9.89
CA HIS A 78 18.76 -6.56 8.80
C HIS A 78 17.62 -7.54 9.10
N GLU A 79 17.89 -8.60 9.85
CA GLU A 79 16.86 -9.55 10.29
C GLU A 79 15.87 -8.89 11.26
N ASN A 80 16.38 -8.20 12.28
CA ASN A 80 15.57 -7.48 13.26
C ASN A 80 14.73 -6.37 12.61
N TYR A 81 15.34 -5.59 11.71
CA TYR A 81 14.62 -4.59 10.90
C TYR A 81 13.51 -5.25 10.07
N ASN A 82 13.83 -6.31 9.32
CA ASN A 82 12.83 -6.99 8.49
C ASN A 82 11.72 -7.61 9.32
N ARG A 83 12.01 -8.13 10.51
CA ARG A 83 11.01 -8.67 11.44
C ARG A 83 10.03 -7.58 11.89
N ALA A 84 10.53 -6.40 12.25
CA ALA A 84 9.69 -5.26 12.62
C ALA A 84 8.79 -4.80 11.46
N ILE A 85 9.37 -4.62 10.26
CA ILE A 85 8.61 -4.22 9.06
C ILE A 85 7.59 -5.30 8.67
N ASN A 86 7.97 -6.58 8.69
CA ASN A 86 7.08 -7.67 8.32
C ASN A 86 5.90 -7.84 9.30
N LYS A 87 6.07 -7.49 10.59
CA LYS A 87 4.94 -7.49 11.55
C LYS A 87 3.86 -6.49 11.15
N ILE A 88 4.25 -5.29 10.74
CA ILE A 88 3.32 -4.27 10.22
C ILE A 88 2.68 -4.76 8.91
N ARG A 89 3.51 -5.25 7.98
CA ARG A 89 3.03 -5.76 6.69
C ARG A 89 2.03 -6.89 6.84
N TRP A 90 2.21 -7.77 7.80
CA TRP A 90 1.26 -8.85 8.06
C TRP A 90 -0.14 -8.32 8.34
N GLN A 91 -0.28 -7.26 9.15
CA GLN A 91 -1.59 -6.62 9.40
C GLN A 91 -2.17 -5.99 8.12
N ILE A 92 -1.33 -5.37 7.28
CA ILE A 92 -1.73 -4.81 6.00
C ILE A 92 -2.18 -5.92 5.03
N GLU A 93 -1.48 -7.05 4.99
CA GLU A 93 -1.84 -8.21 4.17
C GLU A 93 -3.20 -8.79 4.59
N GLN A 94 -3.52 -8.80 5.89
CA GLN A 94 -4.87 -9.13 6.37
C GLN A 94 -5.92 -8.13 5.86
N ALA A 95 -5.62 -6.83 5.91
CA ALA A 95 -6.53 -5.80 5.38
C ALA A 95 -6.77 -5.95 3.86
N ILE A 96 -5.71 -6.25 3.09
CA ILE A 96 -5.81 -6.55 1.65
C ILE A 96 -6.69 -7.78 1.42
N ALA A 97 -6.46 -8.84 2.19
CA ALA A 97 -7.23 -10.07 2.09
C ALA A 97 -8.71 -9.81 2.38
N ASN A 98 -9.01 -9.11 3.47
CA ASN A 98 -10.37 -8.72 3.84
C ASN A 98 -11.04 -7.86 2.75
N LEU A 99 -10.33 -6.89 2.18
CA LEU A 99 -10.85 -6.10 1.06
C LEU A 99 -11.21 -7.00 -0.14
N LYS A 100 -10.34 -7.94 -0.50
CA LYS A 100 -10.55 -8.86 -1.63
C LYS A 100 -11.68 -9.86 -1.40
N THR A 101 -12.00 -10.20 -0.15
CA THR A 101 -13.05 -11.17 0.16
C THR A 101 -14.46 -10.58 0.19
N TRP A 102 -14.62 -9.25 0.13
CA TRP A 102 -15.93 -8.61 0.03
C TRP A 102 -16.72 -9.19 -1.14
N HIS A 103 -17.94 -9.65 -0.85
CA HIS A 103 -18.75 -10.46 -1.76
C HIS A 103 -18.88 -9.84 -3.16
N THR A 104 -19.05 -8.53 -3.25
CA THR A 104 -19.15 -7.79 -4.52
C THR A 104 -17.84 -7.79 -5.34
N LEU A 105 -16.67 -7.82 -4.69
CA LEU A 105 -15.37 -7.95 -5.36
C LEU A 105 -15.01 -9.41 -5.62
N LYS A 106 -15.37 -10.31 -4.69
CA LYS A 106 -15.03 -11.73 -4.70
C LYS A 106 -15.87 -12.56 -5.67
N ILE A 107 -17.19 -12.38 -5.66
CA ILE A 107 -18.06 -13.04 -6.62
C ILE A 107 -17.92 -12.27 -7.91
N GLY A 108 -17.12 -12.85 -8.82
CA GLY A 108 -16.62 -12.24 -10.04
C GLY A 108 -17.47 -11.09 -10.50
N TYR A 109 -16.94 -9.89 -10.32
CA TYR A 109 -17.58 -8.67 -10.77
C TYR A 109 -18.03 -8.83 -12.23
N ARG A 110 -19.34 -9.04 -12.45
CA ARG A 110 -19.93 -9.30 -13.78
C ARG A 110 -20.37 -8.03 -14.49
N ARG A 111 -20.24 -6.89 -13.84
CA ARG A 111 -20.65 -5.61 -14.42
C ARG A 111 -19.56 -5.10 -15.38
N PRO A 112 -19.93 -4.22 -16.33
CA PRO A 112 -18.97 -3.56 -17.19
C PRO A 112 -17.83 -2.90 -16.41
N ALA A 113 -16.59 -3.05 -16.90
CA ALA A 113 -15.37 -2.62 -16.20
C ALA A 113 -15.32 -1.10 -15.92
N ASP A 114 -16.00 -0.30 -16.73
CA ASP A 114 -16.22 1.14 -16.54
C ASP A 114 -17.03 1.46 -15.27
N THR A 115 -17.80 0.51 -14.74
CA THR A 115 -18.55 0.69 -13.48
C THR A 115 -17.75 0.23 -12.23
N LEU A 116 -16.53 -0.27 -12.41
CA LEU A 116 -15.68 -0.78 -11.33
C LEU A 116 -15.26 0.32 -10.35
N PRO A 117 -14.85 1.53 -10.78
CA PRO A 117 -14.54 2.62 -9.86
C PRO A 117 -15.70 2.93 -8.91
N ASN A 118 -16.92 3.10 -9.45
CA ASN A 118 -18.12 3.37 -8.65
C ASN A 118 -18.41 2.27 -7.62
N THR A 119 -18.15 1.01 -8.01
CA THR A 119 -18.34 -0.15 -7.11
C THR A 119 -17.32 -0.13 -5.98
N ILE A 120 -16.06 0.17 -6.30
CA ILE A 120 -15.00 0.33 -5.29
C ILE A 120 -15.37 1.49 -4.35
N THR A 121 -15.75 2.66 -4.87
CA THR A 121 -16.16 3.81 -4.05
C THR A 121 -17.32 3.47 -3.11
N ALA A 122 -18.35 2.75 -3.59
CA ALA A 122 -19.47 2.33 -2.75
C ALA A 122 -19.04 1.39 -1.61
N ILE A 123 -18.18 0.40 -1.91
CA ILE A 123 -17.65 -0.53 -0.90
C ILE A 123 -16.80 0.23 0.12
N LEU A 124 -15.94 1.15 -0.32
CA LEU A 124 -15.15 1.99 0.58
C LEU A 124 -16.04 2.84 1.48
N GLY A 125 -17.09 3.45 0.94
CA GLY A 125 -18.08 4.20 1.73
C GLY A 125 -18.69 3.35 2.84
N ILE A 126 -19.03 2.09 2.55
CA ILE A 126 -19.53 1.15 3.56
C ILE A 126 -18.44 0.83 4.60
N ILE A 127 -17.22 0.47 4.17
CA ILE A 127 -16.12 0.13 5.09
C ILE A 127 -15.80 1.29 6.02
N PHE A 128 -15.62 2.51 5.49
CA PHE A 128 -15.28 3.68 6.30
C PHE A 128 -16.42 4.14 7.21
N THR A 129 -17.68 3.86 6.85
CA THR A 129 -18.83 4.22 7.69
C THR A 129 -19.03 3.22 8.83
N TYR A 130 -18.85 1.93 8.58
CA TYR A 130 -19.26 0.86 9.50
C TYR A 130 -18.08 0.09 10.13
N THR A 131 -16.83 0.42 9.78
CA THR A 131 -15.62 -0.23 10.31
C THR A 131 -14.61 0.84 10.76
N PRO A 132 -14.80 1.46 11.94
CA PRO A 132 -13.90 2.48 12.48
C PRO A 132 -12.50 1.95 12.80
#